data_AF-A0A4Q4TIK5-F1
#
_entry.id   AF-A0A4Q4TIK5-F1
#
_cell.length_a   1.000
_cell.length_b   1.000
_cell.length_c   1.000
_cell.angle_alpha   90.00
_cell.angle_beta   90.00
_cell.angle_gamma   90.00
#
_symmetry.space_group_name_H-M   'P 1'
#
loop_
_entity.id
_entity.type
_entity.pdbx_description
1 polymer ?
#
loop_
_entity_poly.entity_id
_entity_poly.type
_entity_poly.pdbx_seq_one_letter_code
_entity_poly.pdbx_strand_id
1 'polypeptide(L)'
;MHLPPPAPRADEFYIQMASAYGPEPQYEDPLDDVFGSDSEAPPALGTHGPSHADRALTPDVRRLQVTHSTEGYREGITAGKAQSIQAGFDEGYNLGANVGLKAGQLLGLLEGIAAALGQRCADTDADADGSDHASRLLTDARQELRTESIFDGAYWAPDGSWRYDVKGTRDDGEIVLEDVANDHPLISKWTRIVHAEVRRWSINLDLPALRSQESPNEEAAQKAVKFEKQSRQVMEW
;
A
#
# COMPACT_ATOMS: atom_id res chain seq x y z
N MET A 1 -24.78 36.62 29.54
CA MET A 1 -23.63 36.16 28.74
C MET A 1 -24.07 34.89 28.02
N HIS A 2 -24.75 35.03 26.89
CA HIS A 2 -25.21 33.90 26.07
C HIS A 2 -24.02 33.40 25.24
N LEU A 3 -23.61 32.15 25.45
CA LEU A 3 -22.65 31.46 24.60
C LEU A 3 -23.38 30.98 23.32
N PRO A 4 -22.79 31.14 22.12
CA PRO A 4 -23.33 30.54 20.91
C PRO A 4 -23.15 29.01 20.92
N PRO A 5 -24.03 28.25 20.23
CA PRO A 5 -23.94 26.79 20.19
C PRO A 5 -22.68 26.32 19.42
N PRO A 6 -22.11 25.15 19.79
CA PRO A 6 -20.95 24.59 19.10
C PRO A 6 -21.29 24.19 17.65
N ALA A 7 -20.32 24.37 16.75
CA ALA A 7 -20.44 23.96 15.35
C ALA A 7 -20.56 22.43 15.22
N PRO A 8 -21.37 21.92 14.27
CA PRO A 8 -21.57 20.48 14.09
C PRO A 8 -20.30 19.80 13.58
N ARG A 9 -19.96 18.65 14.19
CA ARG A 9 -18.87 17.76 13.73
C ARG A 9 -19.35 16.97 12.52
N ALA A 10 -18.45 16.69 11.59
CA ALA A 10 -18.73 16.01 10.32
C ALA A 10 -19.25 14.55 10.45
N ASP A 11 -19.28 14.00 11.67
CA ASP A 11 -19.62 12.60 11.92
C ASP A 11 -21.10 12.35 12.24
N GLU A 12 -21.96 13.38 12.28
CA GLU A 12 -23.41 13.23 12.53
C GLU A 12 -24.27 13.09 11.26
N PHE A 13 -23.67 13.14 10.06
CA PHE A 13 -24.42 13.07 8.80
C PHE A 13 -24.90 11.66 8.40
N TYR A 14 -24.54 10.61 9.15
CA TYR A 14 -24.85 9.22 8.77
C TYR A 14 -26.01 8.58 9.54
N ILE A 15 -26.57 9.21 10.57
CA ILE A 15 -27.67 8.63 11.37
C ILE A 15 -28.86 9.60 11.45
N GLN A 16 -29.33 10.12 10.31
CA GLN A 16 -30.63 10.79 10.26
C GLN A 16 -31.26 10.80 8.86
N MET A 17 -31.31 9.63 8.20
CA MET A 17 -32.08 9.42 6.97
C MET A 17 -33.09 8.28 7.12
N ALA A 18 -33.65 8.14 8.32
CA ALA A 18 -34.69 7.15 8.60
C ALA A 18 -35.85 7.79 9.38
N SER A 19 -36.42 8.89 8.89
CA SER A 19 -37.82 9.27 9.12
C SER A 19 -38.17 10.55 8.38
N ALA A 20 -38.63 10.43 7.14
CA ALA A 20 -39.44 11.46 6.48
C ALA A 20 -40.32 10.76 5.43
N TYR A 21 -41.51 10.35 5.85
CA TYR A 21 -42.58 9.97 4.94
C TYR A 21 -43.12 11.24 4.26
N GLY A 22 -42.88 11.37 2.96
CA GLY A 22 -43.55 12.25 2.01
C GLY A 22 -43.72 11.50 0.69
N PRO A 23 -44.75 11.78 -0.13
CA PRO A 23 -45.09 10.93 -1.27
C PRO A 23 -44.05 11.07 -2.38
N GLU A 24 -43.23 10.03 -2.55
CA GLU A 24 -42.23 9.95 -3.61
C GLU A 24 -42.91 9.71 -4.98
N PRO A 25 -42.36 10.31 -6.05
CA PRO A 25 -42.86 10.19 -7.42
C PRO A 25 -42.76 8.75 -7.93
N GLN A 26 -43.66 8.37 -8.85
CA GLN A 26 -43.59 7.11 -9.58
C GLN A 26 -42.32 7.08 -10.44
N TYR A 27 -41.22 6.58 -9.87
CA TYR A 27 -40.08 6.11 -10.65
C TYR A 27 -40.46 4.75 -11.22
N GLU A 28 -40.83 4.73 -12.51
CA GLU A 28 -40.75 3.49 -13.30
C GLU A 28 -39.27 3.13 -13.42
N ASP A 29 -38.88 2.01 -12.82
CA ASP A 29 -37.55 1.45 -12.95
C ASP A 29 -37.40 0.88 -14.37
N PRO A 30 -36.54 1.45 -15.24
CA PRO A 30 -36.37 0.98 -16.62
C PRO A 30 -35.78 -0.45 -16.71
N LEU A 31 -35.45 -1.07 -15.58
CA LEU A 31 -35.03 -2.47 -15.50
C LEU A 31 -36.17 -3.44 -15.10
N ASP A 32 -37.36 -2.92 -14.77
CA ASP A 32 -38.55 -3.72 -14.43
C ASP A 32 -39.15 -4.44 -15.67
N ASP A 33 -38.95 -3.88 -16.86
CA ASP A 33 -39.42 -4.44 -18.15
C ASP A 33 -38.58 -5.64 -18.65
N VAL A 34 -37.37 -5.84 -18.12
CA VAL A 34 -36.48 -6.92 -18.60
C VAL A 34 -36.83 -8.28 -17.97
N PHE A 35 -37.52 -8.28 -16.82
CA PHE A 35 -37.76 -9.50 -16.04
C PHE A 35 -39.22 -9.82 -15.69
N GLY A 36 -40.20 -9.08 -16.22
CA GLY A 36 -41.60 -9.35 -15.90
C GLY A 36 -42.59 -8.95 -16.99
N SER A 37 -42.85 -9.82 -17.95
CA SER A 37 -44.12 -9.88 -18.71
C SER A 37 -44.27 -11.20 -19.50
N ASP A 38 -44.44 -12.32 -18.81
CA ASP A 38 -45.17 -13.48 -19.37
C ASP A 38 -46.68 -13.21 -19.23
N SER A 39 -47.24 -12.27 -20.01
CA SER A 39 -48.70 -12.17 -20.18
C SER A 39 -49.12 -11.26 -21.33
N GLU A 40 -48.77 -11.61 -22.58
CA GLU A 40 -49.55 -11.14 -23.73
C GLU A 40 -49.44 -12.18 -24.86
N ALA A 41 -50.47 -13.00 -25.02
CA ALA A 41 -50.60 -13.91 -26.15
C ALA A 41 -51.26 -13.19 -27.35
N PRO A 42 -50.70 -13.26 -28.57
CA PRO A 42 -51.46 -13.11 -29.80
C PRO A 42 -51.62 -14.46 -30.53
N PRO A 43 -52.65 -14.60 -31.39
CA PRO A 43 -53.15 -15.90 -31.86
C PRO A 43 -52.31 -16.52 -32.98
N ALA A 44 -52.40 -17.86 -33.02
CA ALA A 44 -51.79 -18.83 -33.94
C ALA A 44 -51.46 -18.38 -35.38
N LEU A 45 -50.26 -18.74 -35.87
CA LEU A 45 -50.03 -19.68 -36.99
C LEU A 45 -48.51 -19.83 -37.26
N GLY A 46 -47.96 -21.06 -37.27
CA GLY A 46 -46.59 -21.28 -37.76
C GLY A 46 -45.91 -22.55 -37.27
N THR A 47 -46.04 -23.63 -38.05
CA THR A 47 -45.39 -24.93 -37.88
C THR A 47 -43.86 -24.83 -37.96
N HIS A 48 -43.15 -25.01 -36.84
CA HIS A 48 -41.74 -25.42 -36.84
C HIS A 48 -41.50 -26.49 -35.77
N GLY A 49 -40.91 -27.60 -36.19
CA GLY A 49 -40.84 -28.87 -35.46
C GLY A 49 -40.01 -28.83 -34.17
N PRO A 50 -40.14 -29.86 -33.32
CA PRO A 50 -39.45 -29.93 -32.04
C PRO A 50 -37.96 -30.19 -32.29
N SER A 51 -37.18 -29.11 -32.36
CA SER A 51 -35.74 -29.14 -32.16
C SER A 51 -35.48 -29.60 -30.73
N HIS A 52 -35.08 -30.86 -30.59
CA HIS A 52 -34.71 -31.54 -29.35
C HIS A 52 -33.40 -31.03 -28.72
N ALA A 53 -33.13 -29.72 -28.75
CA ALA A 53 -31.99 -29.11 -28.07
C ALA A 53 -32.38 -28.36 -26.77
N ASP A 54 -33.66 -28.13 -26.54
CA ASP A 54 -34.14 -27.42 -25.36
C ASP A 54 -34.92 -28.39 -24.46
N ARG A 55 -34.19 -29.30 -23.79
CA ARG A 55 -34.78 -30.07 -22.71
C ARG A 55 -35.06 -29.09 -21.59
N ALA A 56 -36.30 -28.60 -21.56
CA ALA A 56 -36.87 -27.71 -20.56
C ALA A 56 -36.32 -28.06 -19.17
N LEU A 57 -35.27 -27.35 -18.77
CA LEU A 57 -34.81 -27.34 -17.40
C LEU A 57 -36.03 -26.92 -16.58
N THR A 58 -36.36 -27.68 -15.54
CA THR A 58 -37.43 -27.31 -14.63
C THR A 58 -37.20 -25.86 -14.19
N PRO A 59 -38.25 -25.03 -14.06
CA PRO A 59 -38.10 -23.61 -13.73
C PRO A 59 -37.24 -23.38 -12.47
N ASP A 60 -37.25 -24.32 -11.52
CA ASP A 60 -36.33 -24.36 -10.39
C ASP A 60 -34.86 -24.51 -10.77
N VAL A 61 -34.52 -25.38 -11.72
CA VAL A 61 -33.14 -25.56 -12.19
C VAL A 61 -32.66 -24.32 -12.93
N ARG A 62 -33.53 -23.66 -13.70
CA ARG A 62 -33.22 -22.38 -14.35
C ARG A 62 -33.00 -21.27 -13.31
N ARG A 63 -33.88 -21.16 -12.30
CA ARG A 63 -33.71 -20.22 -11.18
C ARG A 63 -32.40 -20.46 -10.44
N LEU A 64 -32.11 -21.72 -10.10
CA LEU A 64 -30.87 -22.09 -9.41
C LEU A 64 -29.63 -21.71 -10.23
N GLN A 65 -29.67 -21.92 -11.55
CA GLN A 65 -28.57 -21.57 -12.45
C GLN A 65 -28.34 -20.06 -12.52
N VAL A 66 -29.41 -19.26 -12.57
CA VAL A 66 -29.32 -17.79 -12.53
C VAL A 66 -28.77 -17.31 -11.19
N THR A 67 -29.28 -17.86 -10.07
CA THR A 67 -28.78 -17.55 -8.72
C THR A 67 -27.30 -17.88 -8.60
N HIS A 68 -26.89 -19.10 -8.95
CA HIS A 68 -25.50 -19.55 -8.85
C HIS A 68 -24.56 -18.79 -9.81
N SER A 69 -25.01 -18.43 -11.01
CA SER A 69 -24.20 -17.61 -11.93
C SER A 69 -24.01 -16.20 -11.41
N THR A 70 -25.06 -15.61 -10.83
CA THR A 70 -25.01 -14.24 -10.28
C THR A 70 -24.20 -14.20 -8.98
N GLU A 71 -24.42 -15.15 -8.09
CA GLU A 71 -23.67 -15.31 -6.85
C GLU A 71 -22.21 -15.65 -7.14
N GLY A 72 -21.94 -16.59 -8.05
CA GLY A 72 -20.58 -16.95 -8.46
C GLY A 72 -19.82 -15.82 -9.14
N TYR A 73 -20.48 -14.99 -9.95
CA TYR A 73 -19.86 -13.79 -10.52
C TYR A 73 -19.54 -12.75 -9.43
N ARG A 74 -20.47 -12.51 -8.50
CA ARG A 74 -20.24 -11.58 -7.37
C ARG A 74 -19.12 -12.08 -6.46
N GLU A 75 -19.12 -13.37 -6.14
CA GLU A 75 -18.07 -14.02 -5.34
C GLU A 75 -16.71 -13.94 -6.06
N GLY A 76 -16.66 -14.23 -7.36
CA GLY A 76 -15.44 -14.14 -8.16
C GLY A 76 -14.85 -12.73 -8.21
N ILE A 77 -15.68 -11.70 -8.42
CA ILE A 77 -15.23 -10.30 -8.37
C ILE A 77 -14.75 -9.92 -6.97
N THR A 78 -15.46 -10.36 -5.93
CA THR A 78 -15.10 -10.05 -4.53
C THR A 78 -13.79 -10.71 -4.15
N ALA A 79 -13.62 -12.00 -4.47
CA ALA A 79 -12.41 -12.76 -4.22
C ALA A 79 -11.21 -12.21 -5.01
N GLY A 80 -11.40 -11.89 -6.30
CA GLY A 80 -10.35 -11.32 -7.13
C GLY A 80 -9.89 -9.93 -6.66
N LYS A 81 -10.82 -9.07 -6.22
CA LYS A 81 -10.49 -7.77 -5.63
C LYS A 81 -9.74 -7.93 -4.30
N ALA A 82 -10.21 -8.79 -3.41
CA ALA A 82 -9.55 -9.02 -2.13
C ALA A 82 -8.11 -9.55 -2.33
N GLN A 83 -7.92 -10.50 -3.25
CA GLN A 83 -6.62 -11.11 -3.50
C GLN A 83 -5.63 -10.15 -4.17
N SER A 84 -6.07 -9.33 -5.13
CA SER A 84 -5.20 -8.34 -5.79
C SER A 84 -4.80 -7.18 -4.88
N ILE A 85 -5.72 -6.71 -4.02
CA ILE A 85 -5.43 -5.64 -3.05
C ILE A 85 -4.44 -6.13 -1.99
N GLN A 86 -4.63 -7.34 -1.46
CA GLN A 86 -3.74 -7.86 -0.43
C GLN A 86 -2.32 -8.10 -0.95
N ALA A 87 -2.19 -8.71 -2.13
CA ALA A 87 -0.88 -8.93 -2.74
C ALA A 87 -0.11 -7.62 -2.97
N GLY A 88 -0.80 -6.59 -3.49
CA GLY A 88 -0.20 -5.27 -3.67
C GLY A 88 0.18 -4.59 -2.34
N PHE A 89 -0.61 -4.77 -1.29
CA PHE A 89 -0.28 -4.28 0.05
C PHE A 89 0.96 -4.98 0.62
N ASP A 90 1.02 -6.30 0.55
CA ASP A 90 2.14 -7.07 1.10
C ASP A 90 3.47 -6.72 0.40
N GLU A 91 3.43 -6.55 -0.93
CA GLU A 91 4.57 -6.07 -1.73
C GLU A 91 5.01 -4.67 -1.32
N GLY A 92 4.07 -3.72 -1.26
CA GLY A 92 4.36 -2.34 -0.89
C GLY A 92 4.82 -2.20 0.57
N TYR A 93 4.25 -2.98 1.47
CA TYR A 93 4.61 -2.99 2.89
C TYR A 93 6.05 -3.48 3.08
N ASN A 94 6.42 -4.61 2.47
CA ASN A 94 7.77 -5.14 2.59
C ASN A 94 8.81 -4.16 2.02
N LEU A 95 8.52 -3.53 0.89
CA LEU A 95 9.40 -2.52 0.29
C LEU A 95 9.52 -1.27 1.18
N GLY A 96 8.39 -0.73 1.61
CA GLY A 96 8.35 0.44 2.51
C GLY A 96 9.02 0.18 3.86
N ALA A 97 8.89 -1.03 4.40
CA ALA A 97 9.55 -1.45 5.64
C ALA A 97 11.08 -1.46 5.50
N ASN A 98 11.62 -2.00 4.39
CA ASN A 98 13.06 -1.98 4.14
C ASN A 98 13.61 -0.56 4.03
N VAL A 99 12.94 0.29 3.24
CA VAL A 99 13.30 1.70 3.06
C VAL A 99 13.22 2.46 4.39
N GLY A 100 12.12 2.30 5.12
CA GLY A 100 11.89 2.95 6.42
C GLY A 100 12.86 2.48 7.49
N LEU A 101 13.20 1.19 7.52
CA LEU A 101 14.19 0.63 8.44
C LEU A 101 15.57 1.23 8.21
N LYS A 102 16.03 1.33 6.95
CA LYS A 102 17.32 1.98 6.62
C LYS A 102 17.31 3.45 7.02
N ALA A 103 16.25 4.20 6.71
CA ALA A 103 16.13 5.60 7.10
C ALA A 103 16.16 5.77 8.64
N GLY A 104 15.43 4.91 9.37
CA GLY A 104 15.41 4.90 10.83
C GLY A 104 16.77 4.58 11.44
N GLN A 105 17.51 3.61 10.88
CA GLN A 105 18.88 3.28 11.30
C GLN A 105 19.83 4.48 11.14
N LEU A 106 19.77 5.17 10.00
CA LEU A 106 20.60 6.35 9.74
C LEU A 106 20.29 7.48 10.73
N LEU A 107 19.01 7.76 10.98
CA LEU A 107 18.59 8.76 11.95
C LEU A 107 19.01 8.40 13.37
N GLY A 108 18.81 7.13 13.78
CA GLY A 108 19.20 6.65 15.10
C GLY A 108 20.69 6.74 15.35
N LEU A 109 21.51 6.47 14.34
CA LEU A 109 22.97 6.58 14.43
C LEU A 109 23.42 8.04 14.55
N LEU A 110 22.86 8.95 13.75
CA LEU A 110 23.13 10.39 13.88
C LEU A 110 22.67 10.95 15.23
N GLU A 111 21.52 10.49 15.73
CA GLU A 111 21.01 10.87 17.05
C GLU A 111 21.93 10.37 18.17
N GLY A 112 22.42 9.14 18.07
CA GLY A 112 23.42 8.60 19.00
C GLY A 112 24.72 9.40 19.00
N ILE A 113 25.22 9.80 17.82
CA ILE A 113 26.43 10.63 17.68
C ILE A 113 26.20 12.00 18.33
N ALA A 114 25.11 12.68 17.98
CA ALA A 114 24.79 14.00 18.51
C ALA A 114 24.60 13.98 20.03
N ALA A 115 23.92 12.95 20.56
CA ALA A 115 23.72 12.78 22.00
C ALA A 115 25.05 12.54 22.75
N ALA A 116 25.92 11.67 22.22
CA ALA A 116 27.21 11.38 22.83
C ALA A 116 28.14 12.61 22.85
N LEU A 117 28.17 13.38 21.76
CA LEU A 117 28.96 14.63 21.69
C LEU A 117 28.38 15.71 22.59
N GLY A 118 27.05 15.83 22.68
CA GLY A 118 26.40 16.78 23.58
C GLY A 118 26.68 16.49 25.06
N GLN A 119 26.67 15.22 25.46
CA GLN A 119 27.07 14.82 26.83
C GLN A 119 28.54 15.16 27.10
N ARG A 120 29.44 14.84 26.17
CA ARG A 120 30.87 15.09 26.34
C ARG A 120 31.23 16.58 26.39
N CYS A 121 30.50 17.41 25.63
CA CYS A 121 30.63 18.87 25.66
C CYS A 121 30.18 19.47 27.00
N ALA A 122 29.16 18.89 27.64
CA ALA A 122 28.72 19.33 28.97
C ALA A 122 29.77 19.05 30.06
N ASP A 123 30.52 17.95 29.91
CA ASP A 123 31.55 17.53 30.87
C ASP A 123 32.92 18.21 30.63
N THR A 124 33.22 18.54 29.38
CA THR A 124 34.47 19.15 28.94
C THR A 124 34.15 20.08 27.77
N ASP A 125 34.36 21.39 27.89
CA ASP A 125 34.15 22.39 26.81
C ASP A 125 34.96 22.11 25.51
N ALA A 126 35.68 20.99 25.46
CA ALA A 126 36.32 20.45 24.27
C ALA A 126 35.26 19.81 23.35
N ASP A 127 35.25 20.21 22.08
CA ASP A 127 34.41 19.69 20.99
C ASP A 127 32.97 20.24 20.87
N ALA A 128 32.73 21.46 21.37
CA ALA A 128 31.49 22.21 21.12
C ALA A 128 31.15 22.33 19.61
N ASP A 129 32.16 22.57 18.77
CA ASP A 129 32.00 22.65 17.31
C ASP A 129 31.56 21.30 16.70
N GLY A 130 32.02 20.18 17.26
CA GLY A 130 31.60 18.83 16.85
C GLY A 130 30.14 18.54 17.21
N SER A 131 29.73 18.95 18.41
CA SER A 131 28.33 18.83 18.87
C SER A 131 27.38 19.69 18.02
N ASP A 132 27.77 20.94 17.73
CA ASP A 132 27.00 21.83 16.85
C ASP A 132 26.90 21.29 15.42
N HIS A 133 27.99 20.73 14.90
CA HIS A 133 27.98 20.09 13.59
C HIS A 133 27.04 18.88 13.54
N ALA A 134 27.13 17.99 14.53
CA ALA A 134 26.30 16.78 14.59
C ALA A 134 24.80 17.11 14.76
N SER A 135 24.46 18.13 15.55
CA SER A 135 23.07 18.56 15.74
C SER A 135 22.46 19.17 14.47
N ARG A 136 23.23 19.95 13.70
CA ARG A 136 22.82 20.44 12.38
C ARG A 136 22.61 19.29 11.41
N LEU A 137 23.55 18.35 11.36
CA LEU A 137 23.48 17.17 10.50
C LEU A 137 22.23 16.32 10.78
N LEU A 138 21.91 16.12 12.07
CA LEU A 138 20.68 15.43 12.48
C LEU A 138 19.41 16.19 12.07
N THR A 139 19.42 17.52 12.17
CA THR A 139 18.28 18.36 11.76
C THR A 139 18.04 18.25 10.25
N ASP A 140 19.09 18.35 9.46
CA ASP A 140 19.05 18.20 8.00
C ASP A 140 18.58 16.78 7.63
N ALA A 141 19.11 15.75 8.29
CA ALA A 141 18.69 14.36 8.06
C ALA A 141 17.21 14.16 8.37
N ARG A 142 16.70 14.72 9.47
CA ARG A 142 15.27 14.66 9.84
C ARG A 142 14.36 15.40 8.88
N GLN A 143 14.87 16.35 8.11
CA GLN A 143 14.09 17.05 7.09
C GLN A 143 14.09 16.30 5.76
N GLU A 144 15.23 15.77 5.36
CA GLU A 144 15.36 15.03 4.09
C GLU A 144 14.83 13.58 4.17
N LEU A 145 14.98 12.89 5.31
CA LEU A 145 14.54 11.51 5.51
C LEU A 145 13.12 11.40 6.09
N ARG A 146 12.28 12.41 5.88
CA ARG A 146 10.85 12.29 6.21
C ARG A 146 10.15 11.36 5.26
N THR A 147 9.08 10.73 5.73
CA THR A 147 8.23 9.84 4.92
C THR A 147 7.78 10.52 3.63
N GLU A 148 7.41 11.80 3.67
CA GLU A 148 6.96 12.54 2.48
C GLU A 148 8.06 12.76 1.45
N SER A 149 9.32 12.85 1.90
CA SER A 149 10.49 13.08 1.04
C SER A 149 11.06 11.77 0.48
N ILE A 150 11.06 10.70 1.29
CA ILE A 150 11.52 9.37 0.87
C ILE A 150 10.52 8.73 -0.10
N PHE A 151 9.21 8.93 0.12
CA PHE A 151 8.17 8.39 -0.75
C PHE A 151 7.64 9.43 -1.76
N ASP A 152 8.46 10.42 -2.10
CA ASP A 152 8.09 11.46 -3.06
C ASP A 152 7.90 10.89 -4.48
N GLY A 153 7.00 11.50 -5.24
CA GLY A 153 6.68 11.12 -6.62
C GLY A 153 7.84 11.28 -7.61
N ALA A 154 8.92 11.96 -7.22
CA ALA A 154 10.18 11.98 -7.96
C ALA A 154 10.87 10.60 -8.00
N TYR A 155 10.77 9.83 -6.91
CA TYR A 155 11.41 8.53 -6.77
C TYR A 155 10.45 7.36 -7.02
N TRP A 156 9.16 7.57 -6.77
CA TRP A 156 8.13 6.54 -6.86
C TRP A 156 7.07 6.90 -7.90
N ALA A 157 6.67 5.93 -8.71
CA ALA A 157 5.54 6.07 -9.61
C ALA A 157 4.21 5.69 -8.91
N PRO A 158 3.05 6.18 -9.39
CA PRO A 158 1.74 5.88 -8.79
C PRO A 158 1.38 4.39 -8.78
N ASP A 159 2.05 3.58 -9.60
CA ASP A 159 1.87 2.14 -9.67
C ASP A 159 2.70 1.36 -8.63
N GLY A 160 3.49 2.05 -7.81
CA GLY A 160 4.37 1.46 -6.78
C GLY A 160 5.77 1.10 -7.27
N SER A 161 6.09 1.37 -8.55
CA SER A 161 7.44 1.14 -9.09
C SER A 161 8.40 2.28 -8.75
N TRP A 162 9.69 1.98 -8.62
CA TRP A 162 10.74 2.99 -8.41
C TRP A 162 11.25 3.55 -9.74
N ARG A 163 11.69 4.82 -9.72
CA ARG A 163 12.13 5.59 -10.89
C ARG A 163 13.65 5.72 -11.03
N TYR A 164 14.41 5.24 -10.06
CA TYR A 164 15.87 5.31 -10.03
C TYR A 164 16.52 3.98 -10.47
N ASP A 165 17.80 4.02 -10.77
CA ASP A 165 18.57 2.83 -11.14
C ASP A 165 18.98 2.05 -9.89
N VAL A 166 18.68 0.75 -9.87
CA VAL A 166 18.99 -0.15 -8.75
C VAL A 166 19.90 -1.24 -9.28
N LYS A 167 21.09 -1.37 -8.69
CA LYS A 167 22.06 -2.39 -9.04
C LYS A 167 21.80 -3.60 -8.16
N GLY A 168 21.37 -4.70 -8.77
CA GLY A 168 21.28 -5.98 -8.08
C GLY A 168 22.66 -6.38 -7.56
N THR A 169 22.76 -6.68 -6.26
CA THR A 169 24.04 -7.05 -5.62
C THR A 169 24.41 -8.51 -5.93
N ARG A 170 23.47 -9.31 -6.42
CA ARG A 170 23.65 -10.75 -6.70
C ARG A 170 24.12 -11.00 -8.15
N ASP A 171 24.94 -12.04 -8.32
CA ASP A 171 25.53 -12.45 -9.61
C ASP A 171 24.49 -12.88 -10.67
N ASP A 172 23.24 -13.13 -10.28
CA ASP A 172 22.11 -13.45 -11.14
C ASP A 172 21.35 -12.21 -11.64
N GLY A 173 21.71 -11.01 -11.15
CA GLY A 173 21.02 -9.76 -11.46
C GLY A 173 19.66 -9.63 -10.77
N GLU A 174 19.34 -10.48 -9.79
CA GLU A 174 18.10 -10.36 -9.02
C GLU A 174 18.16 -9.16 -8.08
N ILE A 175 17.20 -8.25 -8.24
CA ILE A 175 17.04 -7.07 -7.38
C ILE A 175 16.31 -7.49 -6.11
N VAL A 176 16.97 -7.37 -4.97
CA VAL A 176 16.36 -7.59 -3.66
C VAL A 176 15.75 -6.27 -3.15
N LEU A 177 14.70 -6.33 -2.32
CA LEU A 177 14.10 -5.13 -1.70
C LEU A 177 15.13 -4.30 -0.90
N GLU A 178 16.14 -4.96 -0.33
CA GLU A 178 17.24 -4.29 0.34
C GLU A 178 18.11 -3.47 -0.62
N ASP A 179 18.35 -3.96 -1.84
CA ASP A 179 19.09 -3.21 -2.87
C ASP A 179 18.33 -1.94 -3.27
N VAL A 180 17.00 -2.05 -3.44
CA VAL A 180 16.13 -0.90 -3.73
C VAL A 180 16.22 0.16 -2.62
N ALA A 181 16.20 -0.27 -1.35
CA ALA A 181 16.35 0.64 -0.22
C ALA A 181 17.74 1.29 -0.18
N ASN A 182 18.81 0.54 -0.45
CA ASN A 182 20.18 1.03 -0.42
C ASN A 182 20.47 2.03 -1.56
N ASP A 183 19.92 1.77 -2.75
CA ASP A 183 20.12 2.62 -3.93
C ASP A 183 19.17 3.82 -3.99
N HIS A 184 18.21 3.92 -3.06
CA HIS A 184 17.36 5.10 -2.95
C HIS A 184 18.22 6.38 -2.80
N PRO A 185 18.05 7.42 -3.64
CA PRO A 185 19.00 8.53 -3.73
C PRO A 185 19.27 9.25 -2.40
N LEU A 186 18.23 9.48 -1.60
CA LEU A 186 18.37 10.08 -0.27
C LEU A 186 19.04 9.12 0.73
N ILE A 187 18.70 7.84 0.71
CA ILE A 187 19.28 6.86 1.63
C ILE A 187 20.76 6.67 1.31
N SER A 188 21.12 6.52 0.03
CA SER A 188 22.50 6.43 -0.42
C SER A 188 23.32 7.67 -0.04
N LYS A 189 22.77 8.87 -0.25
CA LYS A 189 23.40 10.14 0.17
C LYS A 189 23.70 10.13 1.67
N TRP A 190 22.69 9.86 2.49
CA TRP A 190 22.82 9.90 3.95
C TRP A 190 23.66 8.76 4.49
N THR A 191 23.61 7.57 3.90
CA THR A 191 24.49 6.44 4.22
C THR A 191 25.95 6.83 4.09
N ARG A 192 26.32 7.51 3.00
CA ARG A 192 27.69 7.99 2.79
C ARG A 192 28.13 9.00 3.85
N ILE A 193 27.26 9.94 4.20
CA ILE A 193 27.51 10.97 5.21
C ILE A 193 27.68 10.32 6.58
N VAL A 194 26.76 9.44 6.98
CA VAL A 194 26.80 8.73 8.25
C VAL A 194 28.03 7.84 8.36
N HIS A 195 28.39 7.11 7.30
CA HIS A 195 29.63 6.32 7.27
C HIS A 195 30.90 7.18 7.42
N ALA A 196 30.90 8.42 6.92
CA ALA A 196 32.01 9.34 7.15
C ALA A 196 32.10 9.72 8.63
N GLU A 197 30.97 10.00 9.27
CA GLU A 197 30.92 10.38 10.68
C GLU A 197 31.28 9.19 11.60
N VAL A 198 30.77 8.00 11.32
CA VAL A 198 31.15 6.75 12.01
C VAL A 198 32.66 6.53 11.97
N ARG A 199 33.28 6.71 10.79
CA ARG A 199 34.74 6.58 10.64
C ARG A 199 35.50 7.67 11.39
N ARG A 200 35.02 8.91 11.34
CA ARG A 200 35.61 10.05 12.06
C ARG A 200 35.68 9.77 13.56
N TRP A 201 34.62 9.23 14.12
CA TRP A 201 34.50 8.93 15.55
C TRP A 201 34.90 7.50 15.92
N SER A 202 35.36 6.70 14.94
CA SER A 202 35.73 5.29 15.11
C SER A 202 34.67 4.47 15.86
N ILE A 203 33.40 4.69 15.53
CA ILE A 203 32.27 4.01 16.17
C ILE A 203 32.23 2.56 15.70
N ASN A 204 32.20 1.64 16.65
CA ASN A 204 32.06 0.23 16.35
C ASN A 204 30.58 -0.13 16.13
N LEU A 205 30.24 -0.48 14.89
CA LEU A 205 28.89 -0.89 14.49
C LEU A 205 28.65 -2.39 14.67
N ASP A 206 29.70 -3.20 14.95
CA ASP A 206 29.62 -4.64 15.22
C ASP A 206 29.15 -4.93 16.65
N LEU A 207 28.16 -4.17 17.13
CA LEU A 207 27.54 -4.38 18.43
C LEU A 207 26.56 -5.57 18.32
N PRO A 208 26.66 -6.58 19.20
CA PRO A 208 25.69 -7.69 19.24
C PRO A 208 24.23 -7.23 19.38
N ALA A 209 24.01 -6.05 19.98
CA ALA A 209 22.69 -5.43 20.13
C ALA A 209 22.10 -4.90 18.81
N LEU A 210 22.94 -4.66 17.79
CA LEU A 210 22.54 -4.22 16.44
C LEU A 210 22.43 -5.39 15.45
N ARG A 211 22.94 -6.58 15.80
CA ARG A 211 22.64 -7.79 15.04
C ARG A 211 21.18 -8.13 15.30
N SER A 212 20.35 -8.01 14.26
CA SER A 212 19.01 -8.60 14.28
C SER A 212 19.14 -10.02 14.80
N GLN A 213 18.46 -10.34 15.90
CA GLN A 213 18.22 -11.73 16.28
C GLN A 213 17.22 -12.33 15.30
N GLU A 214 17.64 -12.47 14.04
CA GLU A 214 17.01 -13.39 13.12
C GLU A 214 17.44 -14.77 13.57
N SER A 215 16.69 -15.33 14.52
CA SER A 215 16.46 -16.77 14.49
C SER A 215 16.06 -17.09 13.04
N PRO A 216 16.78 -17.97 12.32
CA PRO A 216 16.33 -18.37 11.01
C PRO A 216 15.05 -19.17 11.23
N ASN A 217 13.91 -18.49 11.18
CA ASN A 217 12.64 -19.19 11.05
C ASN A 217 12.64 -19.73 9.63
N GLU A 218 13.13 -20.97 9.45
CA GLU A 218 13.22 -21.68 8.17
C GLU A 218 11.85 -21.77 7.45
N GLU A 219 10.76 -21.49 8.16
CA GLU A 219 9.39 -21.43 7.62
C GLU A 219 9.02 -20.07 7.00
N ALA A 220 9.82 -19.02 7.22
CA ALA A 220 9.67 -17.71 6.59
C ALA A 220 10.68 -17.51 5.45
N ALA A 221 11.01 -18.58 4.72
CA ALA A 221 11.49 -18.47 3.34
C ALA A 221 10.37 -17.88 2.46
N GLN A 222 10.00 -16.63 2.73
CA GLN A 222 9.01 -15.89 1.97
C GLN A 222 9.73 -15.39 0.72
N LYS A 223 9.68 -16.28 -0.28
CA LYS A 223 9.85 -16.06 -1.73
C LYS A 223 10.44 -14.70 -2.06
N ALA A 224 11.67 -14.69 -2.56
CA ALA A 224 12.20 -13.59 -3.34
C ALA A 224 11.12 -13.19 -4.36
N VAL A 225 10.44 -12.06 -4.10
CA VAL A 225 9.43 -11.54 -5.00
C VAL A 225 10.21 -10.99 -6.18
N LYS A 226 10.18 -11.77 -7.26
CA LYS A 226 10.87 -11.43 -8.50
C LYS A 226 10.15 -10.25 -9.12
N PHE A 227 10.63 -9.04 -8.88
CA PHE A 227 10.17 -7.86 -9.60
C PHE A 227 10.86 -7.84 -10.97
N GLU A 228 10.33 -8.64 -11.90
CA GLU A 228 10.54 -8.35 -13.31
C GLU A 228 9.88 -7.00 -13.59
N LYS A 229 10.57 -6.10 -14.29
CA LYS A 229 10.11 -4.74 -14.60
C LYS A 229 8.96 -4.80 -15.62
N GLN A 230 7.84 -5.43 -15.24
CA GLN A 230 6.63 -5.45 -16.02
C GLN A 230 5.98 -4.08 -15.88
N SER A 231 6.16 -3.28 -16.92
CA SER A 231 5.31 -2.13 -17.20
C SER A 231 3.86 -2.59 -17.07
N ARG A 232 3.17 -2.20 -15.99
CA ARG A 232 1.73 -2.39 -15.87
C ARG A 232 1.11 -1.65 -17.05
N GLN A 233 0.66 -2.40 -18.06
CA GLN A 233 -0.07 -1.82 -19.17
C GLN A 233 -1.31 -1.14 -18.58
N VAL A 234 -1.43 0.16 -18.85
CA VAL A 234 -2.64 0.91 -18.56
C VAL A 234 -3.75 0.26 -19.37
N MET A 235 -4.65 -0.46 -18.70
CA MET A 235 -5.93 -0.83 -19.30
C MET A 235 -6.75 0.45 -19.41
N GLU A 236 -6.86 0.98 -20.62
CA GLU A 236 -7.92 1.94 -20.93
C GLU A 236 -9.25 1.18 -20.87
N TRP A 237 -10.13 1.63 -19.98
CA TRP A 237 -11.53 1.21 -19.88
C TRP A 237 -12.40 2.13 -20.73
#